data_AF-A0A2A9GGU0-F1
#
_entry.id   AF-A0A2A9GGU0-F1
#
_cell.length_a   1.000
_cell.length_b   1.000
_cell.length_c   1.000
_cell.angle_alpha   90.00
_cell.angle_beta   90.00
_cell.angle_gamma   90.00
#
_symmetry.space_group_name_H-M   'P 1'
#
loop_
_entity.id
_entity.type
_entity.pdbx_description
1 polymer ?
#
loop_
_entity_poly.entity_id
_entity_poly.type
_entity_poly.pdbx_seq_one_letter_code
_entity_poly.pdbx_strand_id
1 'polypeptide(L)'
;MTDAPLLSVLIPAYEYSEGVERILQALEPLSPDVELLIFDDSPAPDMAGLIEEHASRWPGMRYHHNPSALGGPLGAGNNWNALLDAARGRYCLLMHHDEMPLGPEFCSRLRTALMDRTAPDVLLLDVVLLDGALRPLRRHVPAWLRWSVVRYAPGYLFRRNVIGPTASLVVRREYFPRFDPSLRWLIDVELYVRLCRARLKWQRLAGLEVGSVQRSDGTITASLSSELHHIDAAERVALRPRFPRDRLWLGAPVGGALRAVEQVLWLSLRIVERAWTRLVRLKPRSSR
;
A
#
# COMPACT_ATOMS: atom_id res chain seq x y z
N MET A 1 -29.00 -6.14 15.20
CA MET A 1 -27.56 -6.17 15.48
C MET A 1 -26.87 -6.39 14.15
N THR A 2 -26.31 -5.35 13.53
CA THR A 2 -25.52 -5.55 12.31
C THR A 2 -24.17 -6.11 12.72
N ASP A 3 -23.85 -7.32 12.27
CA ASP A 3 -22.51 -7.89 12.43
C ASP A 3 -21.48 -6.88 11.90
N ALA A 4 -20.34 -6.76 12.59
CA ALA A 4 -19.26 -5.89 12.15
C ALA A 4 -18.82 -6.27 10.72
N PRO A 5 -18.51 -5.29 9.83
CA PRO A 5 -18.07 -5.59 8.47
C PRO A 5 -16.88 -6.55 8.47
N LEU A 6 -16.73 -7.35 7.41
CA LEU A 6 -15.54 -8.16 7.22
C LEU A 6 -14.33 -7.29 6.85
N LEU A 7 -14.52 -6.32 5.95
CA LEU A 7 -13.44 -5.52 5.37
C LEU A 7 -13.78 -4.02 5.43
N SER A 8 -12.81 -3.21 5.87
CA SER A 8 -12.80 -1.77 5.67
C SER A 8 -11.79 -1.41 4.60
N VAL A 9 -12.25 -0.82 3.50
CA VAL A 9 -11.38 -0.15 2.51
C VAL A 9 -11.20 1.30 2.96
N LEU A 10 -9.97 1.72 3.20
CA LEU A 10 -9.61 3.00 3.78
C LEU A 10 -8.88 3.82 2.71
N ILE A 11 -9.40 5.00 2.37
CA ILE A 11 -8.82 5.90 1.37
C ILE A 11 -8.49 7.23 2.04
N PRO A 12 -7.21 7.51 2.33
CA PRO A 12 -6.81 8.86 2.69
C PRO A 12 -6.81 9.74 1.44
N ALA A 13 -7.29 10.95 1.59
CA ALA A 13 -7.49 11.91 0.51
C ALA A 13 -6.81 13.24 0.85
N TYR A 14 -6.12 13.82 -0.14
CA TYR A 14 -5.48 15.13 -0.03
C TYR A 14 -5.17 15.72 -1.42
N GLU A 15 -5.82 16.84 -1.75
CA GLU A 15 -5.65 17.69 -2.94
C GLU A 15 -5.67 16.96 -4.30
N TYR A 16 -6.15 15.71 -4.36
CA TYR A 16 -6.07 14.89 -5.57
C TYR A 16 -7.32 14.01 -5.80
N SER A 17 -8.44 14.67 -6.12
CA SER A 17 -9.74 14.05 -6.38
C SER A 17 -9.74 13.02 -7.50
N GLU A 18 -9.03 13.28 -8.61
CA GLU A 18 -8.89 12.32 -9.73
C GLU A 18 -8.36 10.95 -9.29
N GLY A 19 -7.47 10.94 -8.29
CA GLY A 19 -6.91 9.71 -7.75
C GLY A 19 -7.93 8.90 -6.97
N VAL A 20 -8.74 9.58 -6.18
CA VAL A 20 -9.83 8.97 -5.42
C VAL A 20 -10.92 8.48 -6.37
N GLU A 21 -11.33 9.30 -7.35
CA GLU A 21 -12.30 8.90 -8.37
C GLU A 21 -11.87 7.62 -9.08
N ARG A 22 -10.59 7.50 -9.46
CA ARG A 22 -10.06 6.30 -10.09
C ARG A 22 -10.25 5.04 -9.24
N ILE A 23 -10.04 5.13 -7.93
CA ILE A 23 -10.29 4.01 -7.00
C ILE A 23 -11.78 3.67 -7.00
N LEU A 24 -12.64 4.68 -6.85
CA LEU A 24 -14.10 4.51 -6.81
C LEU A 24 -14.66 3.92 -8.10
N GLN A 25 -14.13 4.31 -9.26
CA GLN A 25 -14.55 3.77 -10.55
C GLN A 25 -14.09 2.31 -10.73
N ALA A 26 -12.90 1.96 -10.23
CA ALA A 26 -12.32 0.62 -10.35
C ALA A 26 -12.92 -0.41 -9.38
N LEU A 27 -13.51 0.05 -8.27
CA LEU A 27 -14.22 -0.82 -7.35
C LEU A 27 -15.54 -1.32 -7.99
N GLU A 28 -15.78 -2.62 -7.85
CA GLU A 28 -17.10 -3.21 -8.12
C GLU A 28 -18.07 -2.93 -6.97
N PRO A 29 -19.40 -2.93 -7.19
CA PRO A 29 -20.39 -2.73 -6.13
C PRO A 29 -20.11 -3.56 -4.86
N LEU A 30 -20.05 -2.89 -3.71
CA LEU A 30 -19.57 -3.49 -2.48
C LEU A 30 -20.69 -4.31 -1.83
N SER A 31 -20.33 -5.45 -1.28
CA SER A 31 -21.24 -6.24 -0.46
C SER A 31 -21.49 -5.58 0.90
N PRO A 32 -22.60 -5.89 1.59
CA PRO A 32 -22.96 -5.23 2.85
C PRO A 32 -21.94 -5.39 3.99
N ASP A 33 -21.08 -6.40 3.92
CA ASP A 33 -20.00 -6.68 4.86
C ASP A 33 -18.67 -6.01 4.46
N VAL A 34 -18.66 -5.15 3.45
CA VAL A 34 -17.53 -4.30 3.09
C VAL A 34 -17.92 -2.84 3.26
N GLU A 35 -17.15 -2.10 4.05
CA GLU A 35 -17.33 -0.66 4.19
C GLU A 35 -16.19 0.11 3.52
N LEU A 36 -16.50 1.33 3.09
CA LEU A 36 -15.57 2.24 2.45
C LEU A 36 -15.46 3.51 3.30
N LEU A 37 -14.26 3.87 3.73
CA LEU A 37 -14.00 5.09 4.49
C LEU A 37 -13.08 6.00 3.69
N ILE A 38 -13.45 7.27 3.55
CA ILE A 38 -12.68 8.28 2.84
C ILE A 38 -12.50 9.47 3.76
N PHE A 39 -11.25 9.74 4.16
CA PHE A 39 -10.92 10.85 5.06
C PHE A 39 -10.08 11.85 4.27
N ASP A 40 -10.68 13.00 3.99
CA ASP A 40 -10.12 14.07 3.18
C ASP A 40 -9.61 15.20 4.05
N ASP A 41 -8.29 15.41 4.03
CA ASP A 41 -7.63 16.52 4.73
C ASP A 41 -7.34 17.70 3.79
N SER A 42 -7.92 17.72 2.59
CA SER A 42 -7.77 18.83 1.64
C SER A 42 -8.29 20.14 2.25
N PRO A 43 -7.61 21.28 2.03
CA PRO A 43 -8.11 22.57 2.49
C PRO A 43 -9.48 22.93 1.87
N ALA A 44 -9.67 22.59 0.60
CA ALA A 44 -10.92 22.80 -0.14
C ALA A 44 -11.76 21.51 -0.16
N PRO A 45 -13.11 21.61 -0.08
CA PRO A 45 -14.01 20.46 -0.09
C PRO A 45 -14.28 19.92 -1.51
N ASP A 46 -13.29 19.96 -2.40
CA ASP A 46 -13.44 19.64 -3.83
C ASP A 46 -13.82 18.17 -4.07
N MET A 47 -13.61 17.32 -3.06
CA MET A 47 -13.94 15.90 -3.12
C MET A 47 -15.41 15.60 -2.78
N ALA A 48 -16.12 16.50 -2.10
CA ALA A 48 -17.47 16.23 -1.60
C ALA A 48 -18.47 15.94 -2.74
N GLY A 49 -18.42 16.72 -3.83
CA GLY A 49 -19.27 16.50 -5.01
C GLY A 49 -19.01 15.15 -5.67
N LEU A 50 -17.74 14.80 -5.87
CA LEU A 50 -17.32 13.49 -6.39
C LEU A 50 -17.85 12.35 -5.51
N ILE A 51 -17.72 12.47 -4.18
CA ILE A 51 -18.21 11.43 -3.27
C ILE A 51 -19.73 11.26 -3.39
N GLU A 52 -20.49 12.35 -3.46
CA GLU A 52 -21.95 12.31 -3.59
C GLU A 52 -22.39 11.59 -4.89
N GLU A 53 -21.73 11.85 -6.02
CA GLU A 53 -22.00 11.18 -7.30
C GLU A 53 -21.85 9.65 -7.22
N HIS A 54 -20.91 9.19 -6.38
CA HIS A 54 -20.65 7.77 -6.18
C HIS A 54 -21.45 7.15 -5.01
N ALA A 55 -22.13 7.95 -4.18
CA ALA A 55 -22.77 7.47 -2.95
C ALA A 55 -23.80 6.36 -3.18
N SER A 56 -24.55 6.43 -4.28
CA SER A 56 -25.55 5.41 -4.64
C SER A 56 -24.95 4.02 -4.89
N ARG A 57 -23.69 3.93 -5.34
CA ARG A 57 -22.96 2.66 -5.53
C ARG A 57 -22.48 2.07 -4.21
N TRP A 58 -22.42 2.88 -3.15
CA TRP A 58 -21.74 2.55 -1.89
C TRP A 58 -22.58 2.91 -0.65
N PRO A 59 -23.65 2.15 -0.34
CA PRO A 59 -24.52 2.46 0.80
C PRO A 59 -23.80 2.46 2.16
N GLY A 60 -22.65 1.77 2.27
CA GLY A 60 -21.82 1.72 3.47
C GLY A 60 -20.65 2.72 3.48
N MET A 61 -20.56 3.62 2.50
CA MET A 61 -19.49 4.61 2.41
C MET A 61 -19.63 5.68 3.49
N ARG A 62 -18.50 6.03 4.11
CA ARG A 62 -18.40 7.12 5.07
C ARG A 62 -17.32 8.08 4.62
N TYR A 63 -17.72 9.32 4.36
CA TYR A 63 -16.82 10.40 4.02
C TYR A 63 -16.70 11.37 5.18
N HIS A 64 -15.47 11.80 5.45
CA HIS A 64 -15.17 12.80 6.46
C HIS A 64 -14.18 13.82 5.87
N HIS A 65 -14.56 15.08 5.87
CA HIS A 65 -13.71 16.19 5.46
C HIS A 65 -13.17 16.91 6.70
N ASN A 66 -11.84 16.99 6.82
CA ASN A 66 -11.17 17.60 7.96
C ASN A 66 -10.07 18.59 7.51
N PRO A 67 -10.46 19.79 7.05
CA PRO A 67 -9.53 20.79 6.55
C PRO A 67 -8.59 21.35 7.64
N SER A 68 -8.89 21.08 8.92
CA SER A 68 -8.19 21.66 10.08
C SER A 68 -7.08 20.77 10.66
N ALA A 69 -7.02 19.48 10.30
CA ALA A 69 -6.06 18.54 10.87
C ALA A 69 -4.67 18.63 10.24
N LEU A 70 -3.98 19.77 10.39
CA LEU A 70 -2.56 19.93 10.03
C LEU A 70 -2.22 19.31 8.66
N GLY A 71 -3.15 19.40 7.70
CA GLY A 71 -3.10 18.80 6.37
C GLY A 71 -2.10 19.51 5.46
N GLY A 72 -0.88 19.73 5.92
CA GLY A 72 0.25 19.79 5.00
C GLY A 72 0.74 18.36 4.73
N PRO A 73 1.77 18.20 3.87
CA PRO A 73 2.53 16.94 3.73
C PRO A 73 3.15 16.41 5.06
N LEU A 74 2.92 17.10 6.18
CA LEU A 74 3.36 16.83 7.54
C LEU A 74 2.36 15.99 8.37
N GLY A 75 1.14 15.76 7.87
CA GLY A 75 0.02 15.16 8.64
C GLY A 75 -0.49 13.78 8.18
N ALA A 76 0.06 13.19 7.11
CA ALA A 76 -0.48 11.97 6.48
C ALA A 76 -0.67 10.81 7.46
N GLY A 77 0.29 10.56 8.36
CA GLY A 77 0.19 9.49 9.35
C GLY A 77 -0.98 9.64 10.33
N ASN A 78 -1.38 10.88 10.67
CA ASN A 78 -2.53 11.12 11.54
C ASN A 78 -3.85 10.79 10.82
N ASN A 79 -3.98 11.16 9.55
CA ASN A 79 -5.14 10.79 8.73
C ASN A 79 -5.29 9.27 8.62
N TRP A 80 -4.20 8.58 8.27
CA TRP A 80 -4.20 7.12 8.11
C TRP A 80 -4.58 6.42 9.42
N ASN A 81 -4.09 6.94 10.54
CA ASN A 81 -4.48 6.49 11.87
C ASN A 81 -5.96 6.78 12.19
N ALA A 82 -6.49 7.96 11.83
CA ALA A 82 -7.90 8.28 12.03
C ALA A 82 -8.83 7.35 11.22
N LEU A 83 -8.43 6.98 10.00
CA LEU A 83 -9.10 5.95 9.19
C LEU A 83 -9.09 4.58 9.89
N LEU A 84 -7.94 4.16 10.44
CA LEU A 84 -7.83 2.92 11.20
C LEU A 84 -8.71 2.91 12.45
N ASP A 85 -8.86 4.04 13.14
CA ASP A 85 -9.74 4.16 14.32
C ASP A 85 -11.22 4.07 13.94
N ALA A 86 -11.59 4.70 12.82
CA ALA A 86 -12.96 4.71 12.33
C ALA A 86 -13.38 3.37 11.70
N ALA A 87 -12.41 2.53 11.31
CA ALA A 87 -12.63 1.22 10.73
C ALA A 87 -13.33 0.26 11.71
N ARG A 88 -14.45 -0.33 11.27
CA ARG A 88 -15.20 -1.35 12.00
C ARG A 88 -14.96 -2.76 11.47
N GLY A 89 -14.39 -2.85 10.27
CA GLY A 89 -14.05 -4.10 9.60
C GLY A 89 -13.13 -4.99 10.43
N ARG A 90 -13.29 -6.32 10.28
CA ARG A 90 -12.32 -7.29 10.82
C ARG A 90 -10.94 -7.13 10.18
N TYR A 91 -10.90 -6.75 8.91
CA TYR A 91 -9.69 -6.46 8.14
C TYR A 91 -9.70 -5.04 7.60
N CYS A 92 -8.53 -4.46 7.40
CA CYS A 92 -8.37 -3.15 6.78
C CYS A 92 -7.44 -3.26 5.56
N LEU A 93 -7.82 -2.53 4.50
CA LEU A 93 -7.03 -2.29 3.30
C LEU A 93 -6.86 -0.78 3.15
N LEU A 94 -5.65 -0.26 3.33
CA LEU A 94 -5.36 1.18 3.16
C LEU A 94 -4.85 1.44 1.74
N MET A 95 -5.60 2.22 0.97
CA MET A 95 -5.36 2.47 -0.45
C MET A 95 -5.22 3.95 -0.75
N HIS A 96 -4.03 4.36 -1.16
CA HIS A 96 -3.72 5.75 -1.52
C HIS A 96 -4.21 6.11 -2.92
N HIS A 97 -4.32 7.40 -3.18
CA HIS A 97 -4.82 7.98 -4.44
C HIS A 97 -3.98 7.68 -5.69
N ASP A 98 -2.76 7.15 -5.54
CA ASP A 98 -1.92 6.65 -6.63
C ASP A 98 -2.01 5.12 -6.79
N GLU A 99 -2.88 4.47 -6.04
CA GLU A 99 -3.14 3.04 -6.09
C GLU A 99 -4.55 2.76 -6.67
N MET A 100 -4.82 1.54 -7.12
CA MET A 100 -6.17 1.11 -7.52
C MET A 100 -6.33 -0.42 -7.54
N PRO A 101 -7.54 -0.96 -7.31
CA PRO A 101 -7.85 -2.36 -7.60
C PRO A 101 -7.62 -2.69 -9.08
N LEU A 102 -7.15 -3.91 -9.38
CA LEU A 102 -7.10 -4.43 -10.75
C LEU A 102 -8.02 -5.64 -10.92
N GLY A 103 -8.96 -5.51 -11.85
CA GLY A 103 -9.92 -6.55 -12.23
C GLY A 103 -11.32 -6.36 -11.64
N PRO A 104 -12.37 -6.94 -12.27
CA PRO A 104 -13.78 -6.64 -11.98
C PRO A 104 -14.35 -7.27 -10.69
N GLU A 105 -13.61 -8.11 -9.96
CA GLU A 105 -14.09 -8.75 -8.71
C GLU A 105 -13.10 -8.62 -7.56
N PHE A 106 -12.41 -7.48 -7.45
CA PHE A 106 -11.30 -7.34 -6.51
C PHE A 106 -11.72 -7.55 -5.04
N CYS A 107 -12.72 -6.79 -4.58
CA CYS A 107 -13.24 -6.88 -3.22
C CYS A 107 -13.95 -8.21 -2.97
N SER A 108 -14.64 -8.76 -3.97
CA SER A 108 -15.34 -10.05 -3.87
C SER A 108 -14.38 -11.23 -3.71
N ARG A 109 -13.27 -11.23 -4.46
CA ARG A 109 -12.20 -12.23 -4.30
C ARG A 109 -11.46 -12.07 -2.98
N LEU A 110 -11.22 -10.83 -2.56
CA LEU A 110 -10.64 -10.55 -1.25
C LEU A 110 -11.56 -11.05 -0.12
N ARG A 111 -12.87 -10.74 -0.17
CA ARG A 111 -13.89 -11.23 0.78
C ARG A 111 -13.84 -12.75 0.90
N THR A 112 -13.84 -13.45 -0.22
CA THR A 112 -13.78 -14.92 -0.26
C THR A 112 -12.54 -15.45 0.48
N ALA A 113 -11.38 -14.84 0.28
CA ALA A 113 -10.13 -15.23 0.96
C ALA A 113 -10.16 -14.92 2.48
N LEU A 114 -10.87 -13.87 2.90
CA LEU A 114 -10.96 -13.44 4.30
C LEU A 114 -12.04 -14.16 5.11
N MET A 115 -13.04 -14.76 4.45
CA MET A 115 -14.07 -15.60 5.08
C MET A 115 -13.60 -17.03 5.38
N ASP A 116 -12.49 -17.46 4.78
CA ASP A 116 -11.91 -18.79 5.03
C ASP A 116 -11.60 -18.98 6.52
N ARG A 117 -11.87 -20.18 7.07
CA ARG A 117 -11.54 -20.51 8.48
C ARG A 117 -10.05 -20.41 8.76
N THR A 118 -9.23 -20.53 7.73
CA THR A 118 -7.79 -20.38 7.76
C THR A 118 -7.32 -18.97 7.39
N ALA A 119 -8.22 -17.98 7.37
CA ALA A 119 -7.88 -16.62 6.98
C ALA A 119 -6.64 -16.08 7.74
N PRO A 120 -5.71 -15.43 7.03
CA PRO A 120 -4.46 -14.97 7.61
C PRO A 120 -4.67 -13.74 8.50
N ASP A 121 -3.64 -13.36 9.25
CA ASP A 121 -3.58 -12.06 9.93
C ASP A 121 -3.10 -10.96 9.00
N VAL A 122 -2.26 -11.31 8.02
CA VAL A 122 -1.77 -10.41 6.97
C VAL A 122 -1.82 -11.12 5.63
N LEU A 123 -2.52 -10.51 4.67
CA LEU A 123 -2.60 -10.97 3.29
C LEU A 123 -1.76 -10.06 2.40
N LEU A 124 -0.83 -10.67 1.65
CA LEU A 124 0.02 -9.99 0.67
C LEU A 124 -0.57 -10.12 -0.74
N LEU A 125 -0.85 -8.98 -1.37
CA LEU A 125 -1.36 -8.88 -2.74
C LEU A 125 -0.24 -8.64 -3.74
N ASP A 126 -0.45 -9.03 -5.00
CA ASP A 126 0.49 -8.76 -6.08
C ASP A 126 0.40 -7.28 -6.52
N VAL A 127 1.53 -6.65 -6.89
CA VAL A 127 1.58 -5.23 -7.25
C VAL A 127 2.05 -5.07 -8.70
N VAL A 128 1.30 -4.29 -9.46
CA VAL A 128 1.60 -3.92 -10.85
C VAL A 128 1.84 -2.41 -10.92
N LEU A 129 2.97 -2.01 -11.47
CA LEU A 129 3.27 -0.61 -11.73
C LEU A 129 2.60 -0.18 -13.03
N LEU A 130 1.87 0.92 -12.98
CA LEU A 130 1.14 1.50 -14.11
C LEU A 130 1.81 2.80 -14.56
N ASP A 131 1.70 3.14 -15.84
CA ASP A 131 2.02 4.48 -16.33
C ASP A 131 0.87 5.47 -16.06
N GLY A 132 1.07 6.76 -16.39
CA GLY A 132 0.03 7.78 -16.25
C GLY A 132 -1.22 7.55 -17.11
N ALA A 133 -1.16 6.68 -18.11
CA ALA A 133 -2.30 6.25 -18.93
C ALA A 133 -2.92 4.93 -18.41
N LEU A 134 -2.58 4.53 -17.18
CA LEU A 134 -3.03 3.30 -16.50
C LEU A 134 -2.65 2.00 -17.21
N ARG A 135 -1.65 2.04 -18.10
CA ARG A 135 -1.17 0.84 -18.80
C ARG A 135 -0.15 0.11 -17.92
N PRO A 136 -0.22 -1.23 -17.85
CA PRO A 136 0.70 -2.01 -17.04
C PRO A 136 2.13 -1.95 -17.61
N LEU A 137 3.05 -1.36 -16.84
CA LEU A 137 4.47 -1.29 -17.16
C LEU A 137 5.17 -2.61 -16.83
N ARG A 138 5.03 -3.06 -15.58
CA ARG A 138 5.63 -4.30 -15.04
C ARG A 138 5.06 -4.62 -13.66
N ARG A 139 5.37 -5.81 -13.14
CA ARG A 139 5.20 -6.09 -11.71
C ARG A 139 6.25 -5.35 -10.89
N HIS A 140 5.93 -5.02 -9.63
CA HIS A 140 6.84 -4.28 -8.76
C HIS A 140 8.10 -5.10 -8.42
N VAL A 141 7.91 -6.23 -7.75
CA VAL A 141 8.95 -7.21 -7.38
C VAL A 141 8.33 -8.61 -7.45
N PRO A 142 9.07 -9.65 -7.89
CA PRO A 142 8.58 -11.02 -7.91
C PRO A 142 8.06 -11.47 -6.54
N ALA A 143 6.89 -12.14 -6.54
CA ALA A 143 6.21 -12.56 -5.31
C ALA A 143 7.08 -13.40 -4.36
N TRP A 144 7.92 -14.30 -4.90
CA TRP A 144 8.81 -15.13 -4.10
C TRP A 144 9.86 -14.30 -3.34
N LEU A 145 10.36 -13.21 -3.93
CA LEU A 145 11.35 -12.35 -3.30
C LEU A 145 10.71 -11.50 -2.21
N ARG A 146 9.52 -10.95 -2.48
CA ARG A 146 8.71 -10.24 -1.47
C ARG A 146 8.47 -11.14 -0.26
N TRP A 147 8.02 -12.37 -0.51
CA TRP A 147 7.78 -13.37 0.52
C TRP A 147 9.04 -13.74 1.30
N SER A 148 10.18 -13.89 0.61
CA SER A 148 11.46 -14.22 1.25
C SER A 148 11.93 -13.10 2.18
N VAL A 149 11.80 -11.83 1.77
CA VAL A 149 12.16 -10.68 2.60
C VAL A 149 11.27 -10.60 3.83
N VAL A 150 9.94 -10.71 3.67
CA VAL A 150 8.98 -10.74 4.79
C VAL A 150 9.35 -11.81 5.81
N ARG A 151 9.70 -13.02 5.35
CA ARG A 151 9.91 -14.18 6.22
C ARG A 151 11.28 -14.22 6.90
N TYR A 152 12.33 -13.79 6.22
CA TYR A 152 13.71 -14.05 6.62
C TYR A 152 14.55 -12.79 6.84
N ALA A 153 14.22 -11.66 6.19
CA ALA A 153 15.06 -10.47 6.21
C ALA A 153 14.24 -9.17 6.30
N PRO A 154 13.30 -9.01 7.25
CA PRO A 154 12.41 -7.85 7.30
C PRO A 154 13.15 -6.52 7.42
N GLY A 155 14.32 -6.48 8.07
CA GLY A 155 15.17 -5.28 8.16
C GLY A 155 15.61 -4.72 6.80
N TYR A 156 15.68 -5.56 5.77
CA TYR A 156 16.00 -5.14 4.41
C TYR A 156 14.96 -4.16 3.84
N LEU A 157 13.74 -4.12 4.38
CA LEU A 157 12.72 -3.17 3.96
C LEU A 157 13.15 -1.71 4.16
N PHE A 158 13.93 -1.41 5.20
CA PHE A 158 14.53 -0.08 5.39
C PHE A 158 15.50 0.31 4.28
N ARG A 159 16.13 -0.67 3.64
CA ARG A 159 17.03 -0.45 2.51
C ARG A 159 16.27 -0.32 1.20
N ARG A 160 15.24 -1.15 1.01
CA ARG A 160 14.40 -1.18 -0.17
C ARG A 160 13.02 -1.73 0.16
N ASN A 161 12.00 -0.91 -0.05
CA ASN A 161 10.62 -1.37 0.06
C ASN A 161 10.29 -2.34 -1.09
N VAL A 162 10.38 -3.64 -0.82
CA VAL A 162 9.98 -4.69 -1.79
C VAL A 162 8.50 -5.07 -1.66
N ILE A 163 7.86 -4.73 -0.54
CA ILE A 163 6.42 -4.98 -0.33
C ILE A 163 5.64 -4.08 -1.29
N GLY A 164 6.00 -2.79 -1.37
CA GLY A 164 5.38 -1.80 -2.24
C GLY A 164 4.38 -0.94 -1.47
N PRO A 165 3.32 -0.43 -2.14
CA PRO A 165 2.30 0.43 -1.54
C PRO A 165 1.57 -0.24 -0.38
N THR A 166 0.90 0.55 0.48
CA THR A 166 0.12 0.00 1.60
C THR A 166 -1.04 -0.86 1.13
N ALA A 167 -1.64 -0.55 -0.03
CA ALA A 167 -2.68 -1.39 -0.61
C ALA A 167 -2.20 -2.79 -1.01
N SER A 168 -0.89 -3.04 -1.00
CA SER A 168 -0.37 -4.39 -1.18
C SER A 168 -0.59 -5.31 0.02
N LEU A 169 -1.04 -4.78 1.16
CA LEU A 169 -1.36 -5.53 2.36
C LEU A 169 -2.83 -5.37 2.76
N VAL A 170 -3.44 -6.48 3.16
CA VAL A 170 -4.71 -6.48 3.89
C VAL A 170 -4.44 -7.08 5.26
N VAL A 171 -4.72 -6.33 6.31
CA VAL A 171 -4.27 -6.67 7.66
C VAL A 171 -5.48 -6.79 8.58
N ARG A 172 -5.51 -7.81 9.42
CA ARG A 172 -6.52 -7.95 10.47
C ARG A 172 -6.41 -6.76 11.42
N ARG A 173 -7.52 -6.06 11.65
CA ARG A 173 -7.55 -4.77 12.34
C ARG A 173 -6.87 -4.79 13.71
N GLU A 174 -7.04 -5.87 14.48
CA GLU A 174 -6.41 -6.03 15.80
C GLU A 174 -4.87 -6.06 15.77
N TYR A 175 -4.27 -6.40 14.61
CA TYR A 175 -2.83 -6.47 14.41
C TYR A 175 -2.30 -5.33 13.54
N PHE A 176 -3.15 -4.41 13.07
CA PHE A 176 -2.73 -3.28 12.24
C PHE A 176 -2.03 -2.23 13.12
N PRO A 177 -0.71 -2.05 13.03
CA PRO A 177 0.00 -1.12 13.89
C PRO A 177 -0.37 0.32 13.53
N ARG A 178 -0.38 1.20 14.53
CA ARG A 178 -0.53 2.65 14.30
C ARG A 178 0.67 3.17 13.53
N PHE A 179 0.46 4.00 12.52
CA PHE A 179 1.53 4.72 11.84
C PHE A 179 2.19 5.72 12.79
N ASP A 180 3.48 5.95 12.62
CA ASP A 180 4.19 7.00 13.36
C ASP A 180 4.06 8.32 12.60
N PRO A 181 3.30 9.31 13.11
CA PRO A 181 3.06 10.57 12.42
C PRO A 181 4.30 11.47 12.37
N SER A 182 5.38 11.13 13.09
CA SER A 182 6.66 11.84 12.97
C SER A 182 7.47 11.43 11.73
N LEU A 183 7.12 10.30 11.10
CA LEU A 183 7.74 9.81 9.87
C LEU A 183 6.95 10.30 8.66
N ARG A 184 7.65 10.59 7.57
CA ARG A 184 7.09 11.01 6.28
C ARG A 184 7.50 10.06 5.17
N TRP A 185 8.77 9.65 5.14
CA TRP A 185 9.32 8.82 4.07
C TRP A 185 9.28 7.33 4.37
N LEU A 186 9.70 6.93 5.57
CA LEU A 186 9.77 5.54 6.00
C LEU A 186 8.52 5.08 6.79
N ILE A 187 7.45 5.86 6.74
CA ILE A 187 6.23 5.65 7.52
C ILE A 187 5.57 4.29 7.25
N ASP A 188 5.50 3.87 5.98
CA ASP A 188 4.98 2.57 5.56
C ASP A 188 5.98 1.44 5.87
N VAL A 189 7.26 1.67 5.58
CA VAL A 189 8.35 0.71 5.79
C VAL A 189 8.51 0.34 7.26
N GLU A 190 8.46 1.32 8.16
CA GLU A 190 8.53 1.10 9.61
C GLU A 190 7.37 0.21 10.08
N LEU A 191 6.15 0.46 9.58
CA LEU A 191 4.97 -0.34 9.87
C LEU A 191 5.15 -1.77 9.34
N TYR A 192 5.64 -1.95 8.12
CA TYR A 192 5.88 -3.28 7.55
C TYR A 192 6.88 -4.09 8.36
N VAL A 193 7.97 -3.46 8.83
CA VAL A 193 8.96 -4.15 9.68
C VAL A 193 8.34 -4.61 10.99
N ARG A 194 7.47 -3.80 11.60
CA ARG A 194 6.71 -4.20 12.80
C ARG A 194 5.79 -5.39 12.51
N LEU A 195 5.02 -5.35 11.43
CA LEU A 195 4.16 -6.47 11.00
C LEU A 195 4.94 -7.75 10.73
N CYS A 196 6.09 -7.67 10.05
CA CYS A 196 6.90 -8.86 9.73
C CYS A 196 7.52 -9.50 10.97
N ARG A 197 7.72 -8.72 12.04
CA ARG A 197 8.29 -9.19 13.31
C ARG A 197 7.27 -9.64 14.31
N ALA A 198 6.03 -9.19 14.16
CA ALA A 198 4.92 -9.74 14.90
C ALA A 198 4.72 -11.21 14.52
N ARG A 199 4.35 -12.06 15.50
CA ARG A 199 4.13 -13.49 15.29
C ARG A 199 2.76 -13.72 14.63
N LEU A 200 2.63 -13.25 13.39
CA LEU A 200 1.39 -13.22 12.62
C LEU A 200 1.38 -14.31 11.54
N LYS A 201 0.19 -14.79 11.21
CA LYS A 201 -0.04 -15.67 10.06
C LYS A 201 -0.07 -14.84 8.78
N TRP A 202 1.03 -14.84 8.03
CA TRP A 202 1.10 -14.25 6.71
C TRP A 202 0.61 -15.23 5.64
N GLN A 203 -0.03 -14.73 4.60
CA GLN A 203 -0.37 -15.50 3.39
C GLN A 203 -0.31 -14.59 2.17
N ARG A 204 -0.01 -15.16 1.00
CA ARG A 204 -0.10 -14.46 -0.28
C ARG A 204 -1.39 -14.84 -1.00
N LEU A 205 -2.12 -13.87 -1.53
CA LEU A 205 -3.23 -14.11 -2.45
C LEU A 205 -2.74 -13.97 -3.89
N ALA A 206 -2.44 -15.10 -4.53
CA ALA A 206 -1.93 -15.10 -5.89
C ALA A 206 -2.96 -14.60 -6.91
N GLY A 207 -2.55 -13.70 -7.79
CA GLY A 207 -3.37 -13.23 -8.91
C GLY A 207 -4.53 -12.32 -8.49
N LEU A 208 -4.54 -11.80 -7.26
CA LEU A 208 -5.27 -10.59 -6.92
C LEU A 208 -4.27 -9.43 -6.90
N GLU A 209 -4.54 -8.40 -7.68
CA GLU A 209 -3.53 -7.40 -8.04
C GLU A 209 -4.00 -5.99 -7.70
N VAL A 210 -3.06 -5.19 -7.22
CA VAL A 210 -3.22 -3.74 -7.03
C VAL A 210 -2.29 -3.02 -8.00
N GLY A 211 -2.84 -2.00 -8.68
CA GLY A 211 -2.10 -1.09 -9.53
C GLY A 211 -1.49 0.04 -8.69
N SER A 212 -0.26 0.43 -8.99
CA SER A 212 0.38 1.63 -8.46
C SER A 212 0.83 2.52 -9.62
N VAL A 213 0.18 3.66 -9.76
CA VAL A 213 0.39 4.64 -10.84
C VAL A 213 1.68 5.39 -10.56
N GLN A 214 2.64 5.28 -11.47
CA GLN A 214 3.91 5.97 -11.37
C GLN A 214 3.75 7.40 -11.92
N ARG A 215 3.59 8.38 -11.03
CA ARG A 215 3.51 9.82 -11.37
C ARG A 215 4.72 10.59 -10.87
N SER A 216 5.03 11.69 -11.54
CA SER A 216 6.05 12.67 -11.13
C SER A 216 5.49 13.83 -10.30
N ASP A 217 4.16 13.97 -10.21
CA ASP A 217 3.43 15.07 -9.58
C ASP A 217 2.37 14.54 -8.59
N GLY A 218 2.03 15.33 -7.56
CA GLY A 218 0.93 15.02 -6.62
C GLY A 218 1.14 13.81 -5.69
N THR A 219 2.33 13.20 -5.67
CA THR A 219 2.70 12.16 -4.69
C THR A 219 3.48 12.76 -3.52
N ILE A 220 3.44 12.12 -2.34
CA ILE A 220 4.30 12.49 -1.21
C ILE A 220 5.78 12.47 -1.64
N THR A 221 6.17 11.50 -2.47
CA THR A 221 7.53 11.43 -3.04
C THR A 221 7.88 12.66 -3.89
N ALA A 222 6.94 13.13 -4.72
CA ALA A 222 7.14 14.30 -5.57
C ALA A 222 7.25 15.59 -4.75
N SER A 223 6.39 15.78 -3.75
CA SER A 223 6.42 16.96 -2.88
C SER A 223 7.67 17.02 -2.00
N LEU A 224 8.23 15.86 -1.63
CA LEU A 224 9.46 15.78 -0.83
C LEU A 224 10.74 15.71 -1.68
N SER A 225 10.68 15.72 -3.01
CA SER A 225 11.81 15.35 -3.88
C SER A 225 13.11 16.15 -3.66
N SER A 226 13.04 17.43 -3.29
CA SER A 226 14.21 18.28 -2.97
C SER A 226 14.81 18.00 -1.59
N GLU A 227 13.99 17.62 -0.61
CA GLU A 227 14.40 17.40 0.79
C GLU A 227 14.52 15.91 1.15
N LEU A 228 14.16 15.01 0.23
CA LEU A 228 13.99 13.58 0.48
C LEU A 228 15.22 12.94 1.10
N HIS A 229 16.41 13.31 0.61
CA HIS A 229 17.67 12.81 1.16
C HIS A 229 17.88 13.23 2.62
N HIS A 230 17.50 14.46 2.98
CA HIS A 230 17.61 14.96 4.35
C HIS A 230 16.57 14.31 5.26
N ILE A 231 15.33 14.16 4.78
CA ILE A 231 14.24 13.51 5.51
C ILE A 231 14.57 12.03 5.76
N ASP A 232 14.95 11.28 4.74
CA ASP A 232 15.34 9.86 4.86
C ASP A 232 16.53 9.70 5.83
N ALA A 233 17.54 10.57 5.75
CA ALA A 233 18.68 10.53 6.66
C ALA A 233 18.27 10.79 8.13
N ALA A 234 17.42 11.79 8.37
CA ALA A 234 16.93 12.14 9.71
C ALA A 234 16.06 11.02 10.30
N GLU A 235 15.11 10.48 9.52
CA GLU A 235 14.23 9.38 9.96
C GLU A 235 15.03 8.11 10.27
N ARG A 236 16.02 7.76 9.45
CA ARG A 236 16.90 6.62 9.72
C ARG A 236 17.62 6.77 11.06
N VAL A 237 18.13 7.96 11.37
CA VAL A 237 18.78 8.24 12.66
C VAL A 237 17.79 8.07 13.81
N ALA A 238 16.57 8.60 13.69
CA ALA A 238 15.51 8.46 14.69
C ALA A 238 15.07 7.00 14.91
N LEU A 239 15.09 6.17 13.85
CA LEU A 239 14.66 4.77 13.92
C LEU A 239 15.74 3.81 14.46
N ARG A 240 17.02 4.15 14.37
CA ARG A 240 18.13 3.31 14.88
C ARG A 240 17.96 2.80 16.32
N PRO A 241 17.60 3.63 17.31
CA PRO A 241 17.40 3.16 18.68
C PRO A 241 16.18 2.22 18.82
N ARG A 242 15.14 2.40 17.99
CA ARG A 242 13.93 1.57 17.99
C ARG A 242 14.12 0.22 17.32
N PHE A 243 15.05 0.15 16.36
CA PHE A 243 15.33 -1.04 15.55
C PHE A 243 16.82 -1.44 15.63
N PRO A 244 17.33 -1.84 16.81
CA PRO A 244 18.76 -2.11 17.00
C PRO A 244 19.30 -3.26 16.14
N ARG A 245 18.44 -4.22 15.78
CA ARG A 245 18.76 -5.34 14.87
C ARG A 245 18.93 -4.91 13.41
N ASP A 246 18.45 -3.72 13.04
CA ASP A 246 18.47 -3.20 11.66
C ASP A 246 19.43 -2.02 11.49
N ARG A 247 20.34 -1.82 12.45
CA ARG A 247 21.36 -0.76 12.38
C ARG A 247 22.16 -0.79 11.08
N LEU A 248 22.36 -1.97 10.50
CA LEU A 248 23.00 -2.12 9.18
C LEU A 248 22.20 -1.39 8.07
N TRP A 249 20.87 -1.48 8.10
CA TRP A 249 19.98 -0.95 7.07
C TRP A 249 19.55 0.49 7.35
N LEU A 250 19.53 0.89 8.62
CA LEU A 250 19.31 2.26 9.08
C LEU A 250 20.62 3.07 9.17
N GLY A 251 21.75 2.43 8.88
CA GLY A 251 23.12 2.94 8.97
C GLY A 251 23.51 3.92 7.87
N ALA A 252 24.67 4.57 8.02
CA ALA A 252 25.40 5.18 6.90
C ALA A 252 25.64 4.13 5.80
N PRO A 253 25.85 4.50 4.53
CA PRO A 253 25.65 3.58 3.43
C PRO A 253 26.50 2.32 3.60
N VAL A 254 25.86 1.16 3.47
CA VAL A 254 26.52 -0.12 3.26
C VAL A 254 27.65 0.07 2.24
N GLY A 255 28.86 -0.39 2.59
CA GLY A 255 30.08 -0.08 1.84
C GLY A 255 29.91 -0.22 0.32
N GLY A 256 30.63 0.60 -0.47
CA GLY A 256 30.44 0.71 -1.93
C GLY A 256 30.35 -0.64 -2.66
N ALA A 257 31.14 -1.63 -2.23
CA ALA A 257 31.11 -2.99 -2.76
C ALA A 257 29.75 -3.71 -2.59
N LEU A 258 29.12 -3.65 -1.41
CA LEU A 258 27.83 -4.30 -1.18
C LEU A 258 26.72 -3.63 -2.02
N ARG A 259 26.76 -2.30 -2.14
CA ARG A 259 25.84 -1.56 -3.02
C ARG A 259 26.02 -1.96 -4.49
N ALA A 260 27.26 -2.13 -4.95
CA ALA A 260 27.54 -2.54 -6.32
C ALA A 260 26.99 -3.95 -6.60
N VAL A 261 27.26 -4.90 -5.70
CA VAL A 261 26.72 -6.27 -5.79
C VAL A 261 25.18 -6.27 -5.80
N GLU A 262 24.57 -5.53 -4.89
CA GLU A 262 23.11 -5.39 -4.83
C GLU A 262 22.55 -4.80 -6.13
N GLN A 263 23.17 -3.76 -6.69
CA GLN A 263 22.74 -3.16 -7.96
C GLN A 263 22.81 -4.16 -9.11
N VAL A 264 23.88 -4.94 -9.20
CA VAL A 264 24.03 -6.00 -10.20
C VAL A 264 22.93 -7.04 -10.03
N LEU A 265 22.69 -7.53 -8.81
CA LEU A 265 21.63 -8.51 -8.54
C LEU A 265 20.24 -7.99 -8.95
N TRP A 266 19.91 -6.74 -8.63
CA TRP A 266 18.64 -6.14 -9.04
C TRP A 266 18.54 -5.92 -10.55
N LEU A 267 19.64 -5.56 -11.21
CA LEU A 267 19.66 -5.42 -12.66
C LEU A 267 19.46 -6.78 -13.34
N SER A 268 20.18 -7.81 -12.89
CA SER A 268 20.02 -9.19 -13.36
C SER A 268 18.59 -9.68 -13.15
N LEU A 269 18.01 -9.46 -11.97
CA LEU A 269 16.61 -9.81 -11.69
C LEU A 269 15.64 -9.14 -12.67
N ARG A 270 15.84 -7.85 -12.95
CA ARG A 270 15.03 -7.09 -13.91
C ARG A 270 15.17 -7.60 -15.34
N ILE A 271 16.36 -8.02 -15.76
CA ILE A 271 16.60 -8.60 -17.08
C ILE A 271 15.86 -9.93 -17.20
N VAL A 272 16.02 -10.81 -16.20
CA VAL A 272 15.36 -12.12 -16.16
C VAL A 272 13.84 -11.97 -16.17
N GLU A 273 13.29 -11.06 -15.37
CA GLU A 273 11.84 -10.81 -15.31
C GLU A 273 11.28 -10.31 -16.65
N ARG A 274 11.99 -9.40 -17.33
CA ARG A 274 11.60 -8.92 -18.66
C ARG A 274 11.64 -10.04 -19.69
N ALA A 275 12.68 -10.86 -19.68
CA ALA A 275 12.80 -12.01 -20.58
C ALA A 275 11.67 -13.02 -20.33
N TRP A 276 11.41 -13.36 -19.07
CA TRP A 276 10.32 -14.25 -18.67
C TRP A 276 8.95 -13.74 -19.10
N THR A 277 8.66 -12.45 -18.86
CA THR A 277 7.39 -11.84 -19.24
C THR A 277 7.17 -11.87 -20.76
N ARG A 278 8.23 -11.62 -21.55
CA ARG A 278 8.17 -11.74 -23.01
C ARG A 278 7.89 -13.19 -23.44
N LEU A 279 8.58 -14.16 -22.84
CA LEU A 279 8.39 -15.59 -23.13
C LEU A 279 6.97 -16.08 -22.77
N VAL A 280 6.43 -15.64 -21.64
CA VAL A 280 5.06 -16.00 -21.20
C VAL A 280 4.00 -15.33 -22.06
N ARG A 281 4.20 -14.07 -22.49
CA ARG A 281 3.30 -13.38 -23.43
C ARG A 281 3.32 -13.99 -24.84
N LEU A 282 4.41 -14.65 -25.23
CA LEU A 282 4.54 -15.37 -26.51
C LEU A 282 3.88 -16.76 -26.48
N LYS A 283 3.47 -17.28 -25.32
CA LYS A 283 2.59 -18.45 -25.28
C LYS A 283 1.16 -18.00 -25.54
N PRO A 284 0.49 -18.47 -26.63
CA PRO A 284 -0.93 -18.22 -26.80
C PRO A 284 -1.66 -18.73 -25.56
N ARG A 285 -2.51 -17.89 -24.97
CA ARG A 285 -3.49 -18.34 -23.97
C ARG A 285 -4.37 -19.35 -24.67
N SER A 286 -4.08 -20.64 -24.50
CA SER A 286 -4.97 -21.70 -24.96
C SER A 286 -6.28 -21.55 -24.20
N SER A 287 -7.34 -21.18 -24.91
CA SER A 287 -8.71 -21.19 -24.43
C SER A 287 -9.07 -22.59 -23.96
N ARG A 288 -9.38 -22.73 -22.66
CA ARG A 288 -10.24 -23.79 -22.12
C ARG A 288 -11.17 -23.15 -21.12
#